data_AF-A0A2X1UV72-F1
#
_entry.id   AF-A0A2X1UV72-F1
#
_cell.length_a   1.000
_cell.length_b   1.000
_cell.length_c   1.000
_cell.angle_alpha   90.00
_cell.angle_beta   90.00
_cell.angle_gamma   90.00
#
_symmetry.space_group_name_H-M   'P 1'
#
loop_
_entity.id
_entity.type
_entity.pdbx_description
1 polymer ?
#
loop_
_entity_poly.entity_id
_entity_poly.type
_entity_poly.pdbx_seq_one_letter_code
_entity_poly.pdbx_strand_id
1 'polypeptide(L)'
;MITTCNQPEYRHLPPSQIVPKLADKGIYIASESSFYRVLKEYNQLAHRGKAQAPRKVVKPTAWVAQAPNQVWTWDITYLKSTVKGQFYRLYMIVDIYSRLIVGWEVHLEESAKHAAQLIRRACVKHKVQRETLVLHSDNGSPMKGATMLATLQQLGVMPSFSRPATSNDNPYSESLFKTLKYMPHYPNKPFADITEARQWAQDFTTWYNTQHCHSGIRYVTPQARHQGQDREILAKRAQVYEAAKQAKSERWKGRTTRNWEPVAEVYLNPSENQLTQRQTVNLAA
;
A
#
# COMPACT_ATOMS: atom_id res chain seq x y z
N MET A 1 26.11 -8.63 -39.65
CA MET A 1 25.32 -8.57 -38.40
C MET A 1 24.43 -9.78 -38.19
N ILE A 2 23.43 -10.04 -39.04
CA ILE A 2 22.50 -11.18 -38.85
C ILE A 2 23.23 -12.54 -38.89
N THR A 3 24.21 -12.71 -39.79
CA THR A 3 25.05 -13.90 -39.88
C THR A 3 25.79 -14.17 -38.57
N THR A 4 26.39 -13.13 -37.99
CA THR A 4 27.06 -13.19 -36.67
C THR A 4 26.09 -13.60 -35.58
N CYS A 5 24.88 -13.04 -35.56
CA CYS A 5 23.84 -13.39 -34.58
C CYS A 5 23.40 -14.85 -34.68
N ASN A 6 23.63 -15.53 -35.80
CA ASN A 6 23.18 -16.90 -36.05
C ASN A 6 24.31 -17.94 -36.00
N GLN A 7 25.54 -17.51 -35.72
CA GLN A 7 26.65 -18.43 -35.45
C GLN A 7 26.35 -19.29 -34.21
N PRO A 8 26.83 -20.55 -34.15
CA PRO A 8 26.58 -21.45 -33.01
C PRO A 8 26.91 -20.84 -31.64
N GLU A 9 27.99 -20.05 -31.58
CA GLU A 9 28.46 -19.38 -30.37
C GLU A 9 27.51 -18.26 -29.88
N TYR A 10 26.78 -17.62 -30.80
CA TYR A 10 26.00 -16.40 -30.52
C TYR A 10 24.48 -16.58 -30.65
N ARG A 11 24.02 -17.65 -31.32
CA ARG A 11 22.59 -17.88 -31.64
C ARG A 11 21.65 -17.96 -30.44
N HIS A 12 22.19 -18.27 -29.26
CA HIS A 12 21.44 -18.39 -28.00
C HIS A 12 21.57 -17.15 -27.11
N LEU A 13 22.41 -16.18 -27.50
CA LEU A 13 22.73 -15.00 -26.70
C LEU A 13 21.92 -13.78 -27.17
N PRO A 14 21.55 -12.86 -26.25
CA PRO A 14 21.01 -11.57 -26.63
C PRO A 14 22.12 -10.63 -27.16
N PRO A 15 21.78 -9.59 -27.95
CA PRO A 15 22.76 -8.59 -28.40
C PRO A 15 23.64 -7.98 -27.30
N SER A 16 23.09 -7.79 -26.09
CA SER A 16 23.83 -7.30 -24.91
C SER A 16 24.94 -8.24 -24.43
N GLN A 17 24.99 -9.48 -24.89
CA GLN A 17 26.09 -10.42 -24.64
C GLN A 17 26.92 -10.68 -25.90
N ILE A 18 26.32 -10.61 -27.09
CA ILE A 18 27.04 -10.78 -28.37
C ILE A 18 28.05 -9.64 -28.56
N VAL A 19 27.64 -8.39 -28.35
CA VAL A 19 28.51 -7.23 -28.60
C VAL A 19 29.74 -7.22 -27.69
N PRO A 20 29.64 -7.44 -26.35
CA PRO A 20 30.82 -7.59 -25.50
C PRO A 20 31.72 -8.77 -25.89
N LYS A 21 31.16 -9.95 -26.21
CA LYS A 21 31.95 -11.12 -26.62
C LYS A 21 32.69 -10.92 -27.94
N LEU A 22 32.17 -10.10 -28.84
CA LEU A 22 32.88 -9.70 -30.06
C LEU A 22 34.00 -8.70 -29.71
N ALA A 23 33.72 -7.76 -28.80
CA ALA A 23 34.72 -6.80 -28.32
C ALA A 23 35.90 -7.49 -27.60
N ASP A 24 35.64 -8.54 -26.80
CA ASP A 24 36.69 -9.37 -26.16
C ASP A 24 37.63 -10.02 -27.19
N LYS A 25 37.15 -10.23 -28.43
CA LYS A 25 37.93 -10.75 -29.56
C LYS A 25 38.54 -9.63 -30.43
N GLY A 26 38.42 -8.37 -30.01
CA GLY A 26 38.86 -7.21 -30.79
C GLY A 26 37.99 -6.89 -32.00
N ILE A 27 36.77 -7.42 -32.08
CA ILE A 27 35.87 -7.27 -33.23
C ILE A 27 34.74 -6.31 -32.87
N TYR A 28 34.61 -5.22 -33.62
CA TYR A 28 33.46 -4.33 -33.56
C TYR A 28 32.66 -4.38 -34.86
N ILE A 29 31.37 -4.72 -34.77
CA ILE A 29 30.47 -4.76 -35.93
C ILE A 29 29.49 -3.58 -35.91
N ALA A 30 28.79 -3.38 -34.79
CA ALA A 30 27.82 -2.30 -34.59
C ALA A 30 27.40 -2.20 -33.10
N SER A 31 26.67 -1.15 -32.75
CA SER A 31 26.05 -0.99 -31.43
C SER A 31 24.94 -2.01 -31.14
N GLU A 32 24.67 -2.26 -29.86
CA GLU A 32 23.58 -3.15 -29.43
C GLU A 32 22.23 -2.79 -30.06
N SER A 33 21.89 -1.50 -30.09
CA SER A 33 20.67 -0.98 -30.71
C SER A 33 20.56 -1.35 -32.19
N SER A 34 21.69 -1.38 -32.91
CA SER A 34 21.75 -1.78 -34.31
C SER A 34 21.54 -3.28 -34.49
N PHE A 35 22.11 -4.10 -33.60
CA PHE A 35 21.85 -5.54 -33.55
C PHE A 35 20.37 -5.83 -33.27
N TYR A 36 19.75 -5.16 -32.29
CA TYR A 36 18.32 -5.31 -32.00
C TYR A 36 17.44 -4.93 -33.21
N ARG A 37 17.79 -3.84 -33.93
CA ARG A 37 17.07 -3.42 -35.14
C ARG A 37 17.13 -4.48 -36.24
N VAL A 38 18.32 -5.02 -36.53
CA VAL A 38 18.50 -6.07 -37.54
C VAL A 38 17.77 -7.36 -37.13
N LEU A 39 17.84 -7.76 -35.86
CA LEU A 39 17.08 -8.92 -35.39
C LEU A 39 15.57 -8.72 -35.52
N LYS A 40 15.06 -7.50 -35.35
CA LYS A 40 13.65 -7.16 -35.54
C LYS A 40 13.23 -7.32 -36.99
N GLU A 41 14.03 -6.78 -37.91
CA GLU A 41 13.77 -6.83 -39.36
C GLU A 41 13.70 -8.26 -39.89
N TYR A 42 14.50 -9.17 -39.33
CA TYR A 42 14.52 -10.59 -39.70
C TYR A 42 13.58 -11.46 -38.85
N ASN A 43 12.69 -10.88 -38.02
CA ASN A 43 11.80 -11.60 -37.11
C ASN A 43 12.51 -12.59 -36.15
N GLN A 44 13.74 -12.27 -35.73
CA GLN A 44 14.57 -13.10 -34.84
C GLN A 44 14.76 -12.50 -33.43
N LEU A 45 13.89 -11.58 -33.03
CA LEU A 45 13.77 -11.07 -31.65
C LEU A 45 13.02 -12.02 -30.70
N ALA A 46 12.81 -13.28 -31.10
CA ALA A 46 12.26 -14.28 -30.21
C ALA A 46 13.17 -14.51 -28.99
N HIS A 47 12.61 -14.92 -27.85
CA HIS A 47 13.39 -15.27 -26.67
C HIS A 47 14.36 -16.41 -27.00
N ARG A 48 15.66 -16.13 -26.96
CA ARG A 48 16.74 -17.08 -27.31
C ARG A 48 17.18 -17.97 -26.14
N GLY A 49 16.56 -17.82 -24.97
CA GLY A 49 16.81 -18.60 -23.77
C GLY A 49 15.55 -19.33 -23.27
N LYS A 50 15.72 -20.26 -22.31
CA LYS A 50 14.63 -21.09 -21.75
C LYS A 50 13.71 -20.35 -20.74
N ALA A 51 13.82 -19.03 -20.63
CA ALA A 51 13.01 -18.26 -19.68
C ALA A 51 11.54 -18.27 -20.12
N GLN A 52 10.64 -18.62 -19.20
CA GLN A 52 9.20 -18.57 -19.48
C GLN A 52 8.77 -17.12 -19.71
N ALA A 53 7.83 -16.92 -20.65
CA ALA A 53 7.21 -15.62 -20.86
C ALA A 53 6.58 -15.12 -19.55
N PRO A 54 6.72 -13.83 -19.19
CA PRO A 54 6.07 -13.28 -18.00
C PRO A 54 4.56 -13.52 -18.07
N ARG A 55 4.01 -14.18 -17.05
CA ARG A 55 2.57 -14.42 -16.96
C ARG A 55 1.87 -13.07 -16.76
N LYS A 56 0.91 -12.72 -17.64
CA LYS A 56 0.03 -11.57 -17.41
C LYS A 56 -0.81 -11.85 -16.16
N VAL A 57 -0.50 -11.17 -15.06
CA VAL A 57 -1.28 -11.22 -13.82
C VAL A 57 -2.37 -10.16 -13.91
N VAL A 58 -3.64 -10.57 -13.79
CA VAL A 58 -4.80 -9.67 -13.76
C VAL A 58 -4.66 -8.72 -12.57
N LYS A 59 -4.91 -7.42 -12.77
CA LYS A 59 -4.90 -6.43 -11.67
C LYS A 59 -5.96 -6.82 -10.62
N PRO A 60 -5.71 -6.64 -9.31
CA PRO A 60 -6.71 -6.92 -8.29
C PRO A 60 -8.01 -6.15 -8.55
N THR A 61 -9.13 -6.70 -8.09
CA THR A 61 -10.41 -5.99 -8.09
C THR A 61 -10.27 -4.67 -7.34
N ALA A 62 -10.63 -3.57 -7.99
CA ALA A 62 -10.67 -2.27 -7.37
C ALA A 62 -11.83 -2.21 -6.35
N TRP A 63 -11.54 -1.75 -5.14
CA TRP A 63 -12.55 -1.56 -4.10
C TRP A 63 -12.74 -0.06 -3.83
N VAL A 64 -13.97 0.34 -3.54
CA VAL A 64 -14.31 1.71 -3.13
C VAL A 64 -14.96 1.67 -1.75
N ALA A 65 -14.52 2.55 -0.87
CA ALA A 65 -15.13 2.79 0.43
C ALA A 65 -15.69 4.21 0.45
N GLN A 66 -16.99 4.31 0.75
CA GLN A 66 -17.76 5.56 0.87
C GLN A 66 -18.15 5.82 2.33
N ALA A 67 -17.99 4.82 3.20
CA ALA A 67 -18.28 4.88 4.62
C ALA A 67 -17.28 4.04 5.43
N PRO A 68 -17.20 4.24 6.75
CA PRO A 68 -16.45 3.37 7.64
C PRO A 68 -16.91 1.90 7.54
N ASN A 69 -15.99 0.98 7.82
CA ASN A 69 -16.20 -0.47 7.92
C ASN A 69 -16.64 -1.17 6.62
N GLN A 70 -16.39 -0.55 5.46
CA GLN A 70 -16.62 -1.17 4.15
C GLN A 70 -15.37 -1.88 3.60
N VAL A 71 -14.20 -1.27 3.77
CA VAL A 71 -12.93 -1.84 3.31
C VAL A 71 -11.84 -1.61 4.36
N TRP A 72 -11.30 -2.70 4.88
CA TRP A 72 -10.14 -2.69 5.76
C TRP A 72 -8.94 -3.26 5.02
N THR A 73 -7.76 -2.71 5.28
CA THR A 73 -6.50 -3.38 4.93
C THR A 73 -5.79 -3.81 6.20
N TRP A 74 -4.98 -4.86 6.12
CA TRP A 74 -4.13 -5.24 7.24
C TRP A 74 -2.80 -5.78 6.77
N ASP A 75 -1.82 -5.71 7.65
CA ASP A 75 -0.47 -6.24 7.43
C ASP A 75 0.26 -6.44 8.77
N ILE A 76 1.42 -7.07 8.74
CA ILE A 76 2.28 -7.37 9.89
C ILE A 76 3.62 -6.65 9.72
N THR A 77 4.06 -5.95 10.74
CA THR A 77 5.40 -5.34 10.80
C THR A 77 6.19 -5.87 11.98
N TYR A 78 7.53 -5.79 11.89
CA TYR A 78 8.44 -6.25 12.92
C TYR A 78 8.83 -5.13 13.88
N LEU A 79 8.71 -5.40 15.17
CA LEU A 79 9.24 -4.58 16.26
C LEU A 79 10.53 -5.22 16.77
N LYS A 80 11.59 -4.43 16.94
CA LYS A 80 12.90 -4.93 17.37
C LYS A 80 12.87 -5.37 18.83
N SER A 81 13.37 -6.57 19.13
CA SER A 81 13.65 -7.04 20.50
C SER A 81 15.11 -6.75 20.88
N THR A 82 15.38 -6.66 22.18
CA THR A 82 16.74 -6.63 22.73
C THR A 82 17.53 -7.91 22.42
N VAL A 83 16.84 -9.04 22.22
CA VAL A 83 17.48 -10.30 21.83
C VAL A 83 17.76 -10.31 20.33
N LYS A 84 19.05 -10.39 19.97
CA LYS A 84 19.50 -10.37 18.58
C LYS A 84 18.84 -11.50 17.78
N GLY A 85 18.23 -11.14 16.65
CA GLY A 85 17.55 -12.09 15.75
C GLY A 85 16.10 -12.42 16.16
N GLN A 86 15.62 -11.90 17.29
CA GLN A 86 14.21 -11.98 17.68
C GLN A 86 13.48 -10.67 17.39
N PHE A 87 12.23 -10.79 16.99
CA PHE A 87 11.35 -9.66 16.69
C PHE A 87 9.97 -9.91 17.29
N TYR A 88 9.27 -8.86 17.68
CA TYR A 88 7.83 -8.97 17.95
C TYR A 88 7.06 -8.66 16.67
N ARG A 89 5.92 -9.33 16.49
CA ARG A 89 5.08 -9.22 15.30
C ARG A 89 3.90 -8.33 15.64
N LEU A 90 3.87 -7.12 15.08
CA LEU A 90 2.78 -6.17 15.24
C LEU A 90 1.82 -6.30 14.05
N TYR A 91 0.63 -6.80 14.35
CA TYR A 91 -0.48 -6.90 13.42
C TYR A 91 -1.25 -5.59 13.50
N MET A 92 -1.61 -5.00 12.36
CA MET A 92 -2.44 -3.80 12.32
C MET A 92 -3.49 -3.91 11.22
N ILE A 93 -4.72 -3.56 11.56
CA ILE A 93 -5.86 -3.46 10.67
C ILE A 93 -6.28 -2.00 10.60
N VAL A 94 -6.36 -1.44 9.40
CA VAL A 94 -6.73 -0.05 9.15
C VAL A 94 -7.95 0.03 8.25
N ASP A 95 -8.90 0.88 8.64
CA ASP A 95 -10.01 1.28 7.78
C ASP A 95 -9.52 2.27 6.72
N ILE A 96 -9.71 1.95 5.44
CA ILE A 96 -9.18 2.82 4.38
C ILE A 96 -9.94 4.14 4.28
N TYR A 97 -11.24 4.14 4.57
CA TYR A 97 -12.09 5.32 4.43
C TYR A 97 -11.72 6.37 5.46
N SER A 98 -11.63 5.98 6.74
CA SER A 98 -11.36 6.89 7.85
C SER A 98 -9.90 6.96 8.28
N ARG A 99 -9.04 6.05 7.79
CA ARG A 99 -7.66 5.82 8.25
C ARG A 99 -7.55 5.26 9.66
N LEU A 100 -8.67 4.88 10.30
CA LEU A 100 -8.67 4.45 11.69
C LEU A 100 -7.97 3.09 11.83
N ILE A 101 -7.07 2.95 12.80
CA ILE A 101 -6.62 1.63 13.24
C ILE A 101 -7.77 0.99 14.01
N VAL A 102 -8.43 0.01 13.39
CA VAL A 102 -9.61 -0.69 13.95
C VAL A 102 -9.22 -1.89 14.81
N GLY A 103 -8.01 -2.43 14.60
CA GLY A 103 -7.47 -3.52 15.39
C GLY A 103 -5.95 -3.55 15.31
N TRP A 104 -5.31 -3.93 16.41
CA TRP A 104 -3.88 -4.18 16.46
C TRP A 104 -3.58 -5.21 17.54
N GLU A 105 -2.47 -5.92 17.40
CA GLU A 105 -1.98 -6.86 18.41
C GLU A 105 -0.49 -7.14 18.22
N VAL A 106 0.21 -7.45 19.33
CA VAL A 106 1.62 -7.84 19.31
C VAL A 106 1.79 -9.27 19.81
N HIS A 107 2.45 -10.08 19.00
CA HIS A 107 2.70 -11.51 19.25
C HIS A 107 4.19 -11.86 19.08
N LEU A 108 4.60 -12.98 19.69
CA LEU A 108 5.97 -13.51 19.56
C LEU A 108 6.23 -14.13 18.18
N GLU A 109 5.17 -14.61 17.51
CA GLU A 109 5.27 -15.32 16.24
C GLU A 109 4.16 -14.92 15.26
N GLU A 110 4.38 -15.25 13.99
CA GLU A 110 3.36 -15.08 12.96
C GLU A 110 2.41 -16.28 12.94
N SER A 111 1.09 -16.03 13.05
CA SER A 111 0.09 -17.09 13.12
C SER A 111 -1.23 -16.65 12.50
N ALA A 112 -1.77 -17.47 11.60
CA ALA A 112 -3.10 -17.30 11.04
C ALA A 112 -4.20 -17.29 12.13
N LYS A 113 -3.97 -17.99 13.25
CA LYS A 113 -4.90 -18.01 14.39
C LYS A 113 -4.95 -16.65 15.10
N HIS A 114 -3.79 -16.00 15.30
CA HIS A 114 -3.72 -14.67 15.88
C HIS A 114 -4.43 -13.64 15.00
N ALA A 115 -4.16 -13.65 13.69
CA ALA A 115 -4.85 -12.80 12.72
C ALA A 115 -6.38 -12.99 12.78
N ALA A 116 -6.84 -14.25 12.70
CA ALA A 116 -8.26 -14.59 12.74
C ALA A 116 -8.96 -14.07 14.02
N GLN A 117 -8.33 -14.24 15.18
CA GLN A 117 -8.87 -13.77 16.45
C GLN A 117 -8.90 -12.24 16.54
N LEU A 118 -7.84 -11.57 16.07
CA LEU A 118 -7.78 -10.10 16.02
C LEU A 118 -8.91 -9.54 15.15
N ILE A 119 -9.12 -10.11 13.97
CA ILE A 119 -10.18 -9.67 13.04
C ILE A 119 -11.56 -9.88 13.64
N ARG A 120 -11.79 -11.04 14.28
CA ARG A 120 -13.04 -11.29 15.01
C ARG A 120 -13.29 -10.23 16.07
N ARG A 121 -12.29 -9.92 16.90
CA ARG A 121 -12.39 -8.87 17.93
C ARG A 121 -12.66 -7.50 17.33
N ALA A 122 -11.97 -7.15 16.25
CA ALA A 122 -12.15 -5.87 15.56
C ALA A 122 -13.57 -5.76 14.97
N CYS A 123 -14.09 -6.80 14.32
CA CYS A 123 -15.45 -6.83 13.78
C CYS A 123 -16.50 -6.61 14.87
N VAL A 124 -16.36 -7.30 16.01
CA VAL A 124 -17.26 -7.13 17.17
C VAL A 124 -17.19 -5.71 17.72
N LYS A 125 -15.97 -5.19 17.96
CA LYS A 125 -15.75 -3.86 18.50
C LYS A 125 -16.35 -2.76 17.63
N HIS A 126 -16.19 -2.89 16.31
CA HIS A 126 -16.65 -1.90 15.33
C HIS A 126 -18.06 -2.19 14.79
N LYS A 127 -18.77 -3.17 15.37
CA LYS A 127 -20.14 -3.57 14.98
C LYS A 127 -20.28 -3.82 13.48
N VAL A 128 -19.28 -4.48 12.90
CA VAL A 128 -19.25 -4.81 11.47
C VAL A 128 -20.40 -5.77 11.17
N GLN A 129 -21.23 -5.41 10.21
CA GLN A 129 -22.31 -6.27 9.74
C GLN A 129 -21.72 -7.37 8.85
N ARG A 130 -22.39 -8.52 8.82
CA ARG A 130 -22.01 -9.60 7.91
C ARG A 130 -22.11 -9.11 6.47
N GLU A 131 -21.19 -9.55 5.63
CA GLU A 131 -21.20 -9.34 4.17
C GLU A 131 -21.01 -7.87 3.73
N THR A 132 -20.74 -6.96 4.67
CA THR A 132 -20.50 -5.54 4.36
C THR A 132 -19.02 -5.17 4.30
N LEU A 133 -18.13 -6.02 4.82
CA LEU A 133 -16.72 -5.73 4.96
C LEU A 133 -15.87 -6.53 3.97
N VAL A 134 -15.03 -5.80 3.23
CA VAL A 134 -13.89 -6.35 2.49
C VAL A 134 -12.65 -6.23 3.36
N LEU A 135 -11.94 -7.34 3.54
CA LEU A 135 -10.65 -7.35 4.20
C LEU A 135 -9.55 -7.63 3.17
N HIS A 136 -8.74 -6.63 2.89
CA HIS A 136 -7.62 -6.72 1.98
C HIS A 136 -6.30 -6.99 2.70
N SER A 137 -5.46 -7.80 2.06
CA SER A 137 -4.18 -8.24 2.60
C SER A 137 -3.17 -8.58 1.53
N ASP A 138 -1.90 -8.52 1.88
CA ASP A 138 -0.83 -9.08 1.05
C ASP A 138 -0.84 -10.61 1.02
N ASN A 139 0.06 -11.18 0.22
CA ASN A 139 0.14 -12.64 0.01
C ASN A 139 0.94 -13.39 1.08
N GLY A 140 1.11 -12.82 2.28
CA GLY A 140 1.87 -13.42 3.36
C GLY A 140 1.31 -14.77 3.84
N SER A 141 2.17 -15.62 4.40
CA SER A 141 1.79 -16.96 4.87
C SER A 141 0.60 -16.95 5.87
N PRO A 142 0.55 -16.05 6.89
CA PRO A 142 -0.58 -15.99 7.81
C PRO A 142 -1.92 -15.65 7.14
N MET A 143 -1.86 -14.98 5.98
CA MET A 143 -3.03 -14.44 5.29
C MET A 143 -3.75 -15.53 4.47
N LYS A 144 -3.05 -16.63 4.16
CA LYS A 144 -3.56 -17.78 3.38
C LYS A 144 -3.92 -19.00 4.24
N GLY A 145 -3.77 -18.92 5.55
CA GLY A 145 -4.06 -20.06 6.44
C GLY A 145 -5.54 -20.48 6.39
N ALA A 146 -5.81 -21.79 6.35
CA ALA A 146 -7.18 -22.32 6.33
C ALA A 146 -8.04 -21.81 7.50
N THR A 147 -7.46 -21.73 8.70
CA THR A 147 -8.10 -21.17 9.91
C THR A 147 -8.55 -19.72 9.72
N MET A 148 -7.74 -18.93 9.03
CA MET A 148 -8.02 -17.53 8.74
C MET A 148 -9.19 -17.41 7.75
N LEU A 149 -9.13 -18.14 6.64
CA LEU A 149 -10.21 -18.16 5.64
C LEU A 149 -11.54 -18.65 6.22
N ALA A 150 -11.52 -19.72 7.02
CA ALA A 150 -12.71 -20.23 7.71
C ALA A 150 -13.31 -19.18 8.66
N THR A 151 -12.46 -18.41 9.35
CA THR A 151 -12.93 -17.33 10.24
C THR A 151 -13.57 -16.19 9.46
N LEU A 152 -12.98 -15.79 8.34
CA LEU A 152 -13.57 -14.76 7.47
C LEU A 152 -14.93 -15.18 6.93
N GLN A 153 -15.06 -16.42 6.46
CA GLN A 153 -16.34 -16.99 6.03
C GLN A 153 -17.36 -16.99 7.18
N GLN A 154 -16.96 -17.44 8.38
CA GLN A 154 -17.83 -17.41 9.56
C GLN A 154 -18.28 -16.01 9.94
N LEU A 155 -17.48 -14.96 9.69
CA LEU A 155 -17.85 -13.57 9.96
C LEU A 155 -18.62 -12.91 8.82
N GLY A 156 -18.69 -13.55 7.64
CA GLY A 156 -19.21 -12.93 6.42
C GLY A 156 -18.30 -11.82 5.90
N VAL A 157 -16.99 -11.88 6.19
CA VAL A 157 -16.02 -10.90 5.68
C VAL A 157 -15.46 -11.41 4.35
N MET A 158 -15.46 -10.56 3.33
CA MET A 158 -14.95 -10.91 2.00
C MET A 158 -13.44 -10.74 1.95
N PRO A 159 -12.65 -11.81 1.75
CA PRO A 159 -11.20 -11.69 1.60
C PRO A 159 -10.84 -11.07 0.24
N SER A 160 -9.82 -10.22 0.25
CA SER A 160 -9.20 -9.63 -0.94
C SER A 160 -7.68 -9.73 -0.80
N PHE A 161 -6.97 -10.10 -1.86
CA PHE A 161 -5.52 -10.32 -1.83
C PHE A 161 -4.80 -9.51 -2.90
N SER A 162 -3.62 -8.99 -2.55
CA SER A 162 -2.67 -8.37 -3.50
C SER A 162 -2.23 -9.36 -4.59
N ARG A 163 -1.60 -8.89 -5.66
CA ARG A 163 -0.94 -9.79 -6.63
C ARG A 163 0.29 -10.45 -6.01
N PRO A 164 0.65 -11.68 -6.43
CA PRO A 164 1.93 -12.26 -6.08
C PRO A 164 3.08 -11.32 -6.50
N ALA A 165 4.03 -11.08 -5.60
CA ALA A 165 5.23 -10.26 -5.83
C ALA A 165 4.97 -8.79 -6.25
N THR A 166 3.87 -8.18 -5.80
CA THR A 166 3.64 -6.73 -5.97
C THR A 166 3.36 -6.07 -4.62
N SER A 167 4.34 -5.38 -4.04
CA SER A 167 4.21 -4.68 -2.74
C SER A 167 3.19 -3.54 -2.78
N ASN A 168 3.06 -2.89 -3.94
CA ASN A 168 2.26 -1.66 -4.07
C ASN A 168 0.74 -1.85 -3.98
N ASP A 169 0.23 -3.06 -3.79
CA ASP A 169 -1.20 -3.35 -3.78
C ASP A 169 -1.83 -3.14 -2.37
N ASN A 170 -1.02 -2.88 -1.31
CA ASN A 170 -1.47 -2.57 0.07
C ASN A 170 -0.99 -1.19 0.59
N PRO A 171 -1.22 -0.09 -0.15
CA PRO A 171 -0.59 1.22 0.12
C PRO A 171 -1.00 1.85 1.45
N TYR A 172 -2.13 1.44 2.02
CA TYR A 172 -2.66 2.03 3.25
C TYR A 172 -1.98 1.47 4.51
N SER A 173 -1.73 0.16 4.54
CA SER A 173 -0.93 -0.45 5.60
C SER A 173 0.52 0.01 5.52
N GLU A 174 1.10 0.12 4.31
CA GLU A 174 2.44 0.68 4.11
C GLU A 174 2.56 2.14 4.60
N SER A 175 1.59 2.99 4.26
CA SER A 175 1.56 4.37 4.72
C SER A 175 1.43 4.46 6.24
N LEU A 176 0.62 3.60 6.85
CA LEU A 176 0.51 3.51 8.31
C LEU A 176 1.85 3.13 8.95
N PHE A 177 2.55 2.13 8.43
CA PHE A 177 3.85 1.72 8.95
C PHE A 177 4.95 2.75 8.72
N LYS A 178 4.84 3.56 7.66
CA LYS A 178 5.69 4.73 7.51
C LYS A 178 5.43 5.72 8.65
N THR A 179 4.17 6.13 8.88
CA THR A 179 3.84 7.02 10.00
C THR A 179 4.32 6.48 11.34
N LEU A 180 4.13 5.18 11.57
CA LEU A 180 4.61 4.47 12.74
C LEU A 180 6.11 4.64 12.94
N LYS A 181 6.93 4.45 11.90
CA LYS A 181 8.40 4.53 11.98
C LYS A 181 8.95 5.96 12.09
N TYR A 182 8.23 6.95 11.57
CA TYR A 182 8.68 8.35 11.53
C TYR A 182 8.10 9.23 12.64
N MET A 183 7.23 8.69 13.50
CA MET A 183 6.71 9.47 14.62
C MET A 183 7.84 9.82 15.61
N PRO A 184 7.78 10.98 16.30
CA PRO A 184 8.81 11.37 17.27
C PRO A 184 8.99 10.40 18.45
N HIS A 185 7.94 9.69 18.85
CA HIS A 185 7.97 8.72 19.97
C HIS A 185 8.26 7.28 19.50
N TYR A 186 8.73 7.09 18.26
CA TYR A 186 9.16 5.76 17.85
C TYR A 186 10.41 5.35 18.66
N PRO A 187 10.48 4.14 19.21
CA PRO A 187 11.55 3.79 20.13
C PRO A 187 12.89 3.72 19.41
N ASN A 188 13.86 4.49 19.92
CA ASN A 188 15.24 4.45 19.43
C ASN A 188 15.97 3.18 19.90
N LYS A 189 15.49 2.54 20.97
CA LYS A 189 16.01 1.28 21.51
C LYS A 189 15.05 0.13 21.21
N PRO A 190 15.56 -1.10 21.04
CA PRO A 190 14.72 -2.29 20.98
C PRO A 190 13.91 -2.48 22.27
N PHE A 191 12.75 -3.12 22.15
CA PHE A 191 11.89 -3.46 23.28
C PHE A 191 12.49 -4.59 24.12
N ALA A 192 12.48 -4.43 25.44
CA ALA A 192 12.99 -5.40 26.40
C ALA A 192 12.16 -6.69 26.42
N ASP A 193 10.84 -6.56 26.39
CA ASP A 193 9.90 -7.68 26.39
C ASP A 193 8.65 -7.39 25.54
N ILE A 194 7.76 -8.39 25.41
CA ILE A 194 6.51 -8.25 24.66
C ILE A 194 5.52 -7.29 25.32
N THR A 195 5.59 -7.11 26.64
CA THR A 195 4.69 -6.23 27.40
C THR A 195 5.00 -4.77 27.06
N GLU A 196 6.27 -4.39 27.03
CA GLU A 196 6.71 -3.07 26.60
C GLU A 196 6.28 -2.77 25.15
N ALA A 197 6.47 -3.75 24.25
CA ALA A 197 6.03 -3.62 22.86
C ALA A 197 4.51 -3.44 22.72
N ARG A 198 3.72 -4.13 23.56
CA ARG A 198 2.26 -3.97 23.61
C ARG A 198 1.83 -2.61 24.14
N GLN A 199 2.46 -2.15 25.23
CA GLN A 199 2.17 -0.83 25.80
C GLN A 199 2.45 0.27 24.78
N TRP A 200 3.61 0.20 24.12
CA TRP A 200 3.94 1.16 23.08
C TRP A 200 2.96 1.12 21.90
N ALA A 201 2.56 -0.06 21.43
CA ALA A 201 1.60 -0.18 20.33
C ALA A 201 0.20 0.35 20.71
N GLN A 202 -0.19 0.24 21.98
CA GLN A 202 -1.40 0.86 22.53
C GLN A 202 -1.31 2.38 22.50
N ASP A 203 -0.21 2.94 22.98
CA ASP A 203 0.02 4.39 23.04
C ASP A 203 0.07 4.97 21.62
N PHE A 204 0.80 4.31 20.72
CA PHE A 204 0.84 4.67 19.30
C PHE A 204 -0.56 4.69 18.68
N THR A 205 -1.33 3.61 18.85
CA THR A 205 -2.66 3.51 18.26
C THR A 205 -3.59 4.58 18.81
N THR A 206 -3.53 4.85 20.12
CA THR A 206 -4.33 5.89 20.77
C THR A 206 -3.99 7.25 20.19
N TRP A 207 -2.71 7.61 20.13
CA TRP A 207 -2.25 8.87 19.55
C TRP A 207 -2.66 8.99 18.07
N TYR A 208 -2.41 7.95 17.26
CA TYR A 208 -2.69 7.96 15.84
C TYR A 208 -4.18 8.14 15.57
N ASN A 209 -5.05 7.44 16.32
CA ASN A 209 -6.49 7.53 16.11
C ASN A 209 -7.08 8.86 16.61
N THR A 210 -6.61 9.39 17.74
CA THR A 210 -7.27 10.51 18.45
C THR A 210 -6.60 11.87 18.25
N GLN A 211 -5.31 11.93 17.91
CA GLN A 211 -4.54 13.18 17.86
C GLN A 211 -3.89 13.42 16.49
N HIS A 212 -3.42 12.37 15.81
CA HIS A 212 -2.74 12.54 14.52
C HIS A 212 -3.68 13.10 13.45
N CYS A 213 -3.37 14.28 12.94
CA CYS A 213 -4.10 14.89 11.81
C CYS A 213 -3.61 14.30 10.49
N HIS A 214 -4.36 13.35 9.94
CA HIS A 214 -3.91 12.55 8.81
C HIS A 214 -4.15 13.26 7.46
N SER A 215 -3.10 13.42 6.66
CA SER A 215 -3.13 14.21 5.42
C SER A 215 -4.11 13.66 4.37
N GLY A 216 -4.17 12.33 4.23
CA GLY A 216 -5.05 11.63 3.30
C GLY A 216 -6.56 11.77 3.57
N ILE A 217 -6.93 12.41 4.68
CA ILE A 217 -8.32 12.72 5.06
C ILE A 217 -8.47 14.21 5.43
N ARG A 218 -7.73 15.08 4.75
CA ARG A 218 -7.79 16.53 4.96
C ARG A 218 -7.49 16.94 6.41
N TYR A 219 -6.53 16.25 7.05
CA TYR A 219 -5.99 16.62 8.36
C TYR A 219 -7.03 16.64 9.49
N VAL A 220 -8.10 15.84 9.38
CA VAL A 220 -8.89 15.46 10.56
C VAL A 220 -8.25 14.23 11.21
N THR A 221 -8.63 13.93 12.45
CA THR A 221 -8.15 12.72 13.12
C THR A 221 -8.89 11.50 12.56
N PRO A 222 -8.24 10.32 12.49
CA PRO A 222 -8.89 9.12 12.00
C PRO A 222 -10.18 8.77 12.76
N GLN A 223 -10.21 9.00 14.07
CA GLN A 223 -11.40 8.80 14.89
C GLN A 223 -12.53 9.77 14.55
N ALA A 224 -12.24 11.07 14.42
CA ALA A 224 -13.27 12.05 14.07
C ALA A 224 -13.93 11.70 12.73
N ARG A 225 -13.13 11.30 11.73
CA ARG A 225 -13.68 10.85 10.44
C ARG A 225 -14.48 9.57 10.54
N HIS A 226 -14.00 8.59 11.31
CA HIS A 226 -14.73 7.33 11.51
C HIS A 226 -16.09 7.56 12.18
N GLN A 227 -16.20 8.60 13.01
CA GLN A 227 -17.43 9.01 13.70
C GLN A 227 -18.31 9.99 12.87
N GLY A 228 -17.90 10.34 11.65
CA GLY A 228 -18.65 11.27 10.78
C GLY A 228 -18.55 12.74 11.17
N GLN A 229 -17.61 13.12 12.04
CA GLN A 229 -17.40 14.49 12.51
C GLN A 229 -16.55 15.33 11.54
N ASP A 230 -15.98 14.71 10.50
CA ASP A 230 -15.06 15.38 9.59
C ASP A 230 -15.73 16.52 8.81
N ARG A 231 -16.97 16.35 8.37
CA ARG A 231 -17.73 17.37 7.63
C ARG A 231 -17.82 18.69 8.39
N GLU A 232 -18.19 18.64 9.66
CA GLU A 232 -18.34 19.85 10.49
C GLU A 232 -16.98 20.51 10.77
N ILE A 233 -15.97 19.70 11.12
CA ILE A 233 -14.60 20.19 11.36
C ILE A 233 -14.04 20.90 10.12
N LEU A 234 -14.24 20.29 8.95
CA LEU A 234 -13.76 20.78 7.68
C LEU A 234 -14.50 22.06 7.23
N ALA A 235 -15.82 22.12 7.38
CA ALA A 235 -16.61 23.31 7.11
C ALA A 235 -16.15 24.50 7.97
N LYS A 236 -15.93 24.28 9.27
CA LYS A 236 -15.40 25.31 10.18
C LYS A 236 -14.01 25.79 9.73
N ARG A 237 -13.12 24.89 9.31
CA ARG A 237 -11.79 25.26 8.78
C ARG A 237 -11.88 26.05 7.48
N ALA A 238 -12.81 25.71 6.59
CA ALA A 238 -13.06 26.45 5.36
C ALA A 238 -13.47 27.90 5.67
N GLN A 239 -14.41 28.10 6.60
CA GLN A 239 -14.85 29.43 7.03
C GLN A 239 -13.70 30.26 7.61
N VAL A 240 -12.85 29.67 8.46
CA VAL A 240 -11.67 30.36 9.02
C VAL A 240 -10.71 30.80 7.92
N TYR A 241 -10.44 29.93 6.94
CA TYR A 241 -9.53 30.25 5.84
C TYR A 241 -10.09 31.34 4.92
N GLU A 242 -11.40 31.31 4.66
CA GLU A 242 -12.05 32.31 3.82
C GLU A 242 -12.09 33.68 4.53
N ALA A 243 -12.44 33.72 5.81
CA ALA A 243 -12.39 34.94 6.61
C ALA A 243 -10.95 35.53 6.65
N ALA A 244 -9.93 34.68 6.81
CA ALA A 244 -8.53 35.11 6.78
C ALA A 244 -8.11 35.65 5.41
N LYS A 245 -8.59 35.05 4.31
CA LYS A 245 -8.35 35.51 2.94
C LYS A 245 -9.03 36.85 2.67
N GLN A 246 -10.27 37.03 3.12
CA GLN A 246 -10.99 38.30 2.99
C GLN A 246 -10.28 39.43 3.75
N ALA A 247 -9.79 39.14 4.96
CA ALA A 247 -9.10 40.13 5.79
C ALA A 247 -7.73 40.56 5.24
N LYS A 248 -7.00 39.67 4.56
CA LYS A 248 -5.64 39.91 4.03
C LYS A 248 -5.43 39.28 2.65
N SER A 249 -6.20 39.75 1.67
CA SER A 249 -6.25 39.17 0.32
C SER A 249 -4.90 39.15 -0.38
N GLU A 250 -4.01 40.10 -0.08
CA GLU A 250 -2.66 40.22 -0.61
C GLU A 250 -1.76 39.01 -0.31
N ARG A 251 -2.01 38.28 0.78
CA ARG A 251 -1.27 37.04 1.12
C ARG A 251 -1.56 35.91 0.13
N TRP A 252 -2.75 35.88 -0.45
CA TRP A 252 -3.15 34.82 -1.36
C TRP A 252 -2.70 35.06 -2.80
N LYS A 253 -2.42 36.30 -3.21
CA LYS A 253 -1.96 36.64 -4.58
C LYS A 253 -2.80 35.95 -5.68
N GLY A 254 -4.13 35.93 -5.52
CA GLY A 254 -5.05 35.25 -6.44
C GLY A 254 -5.17 33.73 -6.27
N ARG A 255 -4.45 33.11 -5.34
CA ARG A 255 -4.56 31.66 -5.04
C ARG A 255 -5.84 31.32 -4.27
N THR A 256 -6.33 30.11 -4.48
CA THR A 256 -7.44 29.54 -3.69
C THR A 256 -6.99 29.24 -2.26
N THR A 257 -7.97 29.16 -1.35
CA THR A 257 -7.71 28.66 0.01
C THR A 257 -7.40 27.16 -0.06
N ARG A 258 -6.85 26.62 1.03
CA ARG A 258 -6.59 25.18 1.12
C ARG A 258 -7.90 24.41 0.94
N ASN A 259 -7.87 23.35 0.14
CA ASN A 259 -9.03 22.46 -0.03
C ASN A 259 -9.38 21.78 1.30
N TRP A 260 -10.55 22.14 1.83
CA TRP A 260 -11.18 21.57 3.02
C TRP A 260 -12.46 20.80 2.68
N GLU A 261 -12.63 20.36 1.44
CA GLU A 261 -13.79 19.56 1.06
C GLU A 261 -13.64 18.12 1.59
N PRO A 262 -14.72 17.53 2.15
CA PRO A 262 -14.71 16.15 2.61
C PRO A 262 -14.35 15.17 1.48
N VAL A 263 -13.49 14.21 1.77
CA VAL A 263 -13.22 13.10 0.84
C VAL A 263 -14.41 12.13 0.88
N ALA A 264 -15.18 12.05 -0.20
CA ALA A 264 -16.37 11.18 -0.27
C ALA A 264 -16.02 9.71 -0.51
N GLU A 265 -15.05 9.43 -1.37
CA GLU A 265 -14.71 8.08 -1.79
C GLU A 265 -13.22 7.80 -1.61
N VAL A 266 -12.90 6.60 -1.14
CA VAL A 266 -11.53 6.12 -1.01
C VAL A 266 -11.40 4.80 -1.75
N TYR A 267 -10.47 4.76 -2.70
CA TYR A 267 -10.24 3.61 -3.54
C TYR A 267 -9.05 2.78 -3.05
N LEU A 268 -9.16 1.47 -3.14
CA LEU A 268 -8.08 0.51 -3.02
C LEU A 268 -7.86 -0.11 -4.40
N ASN A 269 -6.62 -0.04 -4.90
CA ASN A 269 -6.22 -0.54 -6.22
C ASN A 269 -7.11 -0.02 -7.38
N PRO A 270 -7.31 1.31 -7.52
CA PRO A 270 -8.15 1.87 -8.56
C PRO A 270 -7.65 1.52 -9.98
N SER A 271 -8.59 1.32 -10.89
CA SER A 271 -8.30 1.20 -12.33
C SER A 271 -7.75 2.52 -12.90
N GLU A 272 -7.08 2.46 -14.06
CA GLU A 272 -6.52 3.66 -14.72
C GLU A 272 -7.60 4.72 -14.98
N ASN A 273 -8.79 4.31 -15.43
CA ASN A 273 -9.93 5.23 -15.64
C ASN A 273 -10.39 5.94 -14.35
N GLN A 274 -10.34 5.24 -13.20
CA GLN A 274 -10.69 5.83 -11.90
C GLN A 274 -9.61 6.79 -11.40
N LEU A 275 -8.34 6.54 -11.73
CA LEU A 275 -7.24 7.47 -11.44
C LEU A 275 -7.34 8.76 -12.26
N THR A 276 -7.76 8.67 -13.53
CA THR A 276 -7.94 9.84 -14.40
C THR A 276 -9.05 10.77 -13.89
N GLN A 277 -10.20 10.22 -13.47
CA GLN A 277 -11.29 11.00 -12.87
C GLN A 277 -10.85 11.77 -11.62
N ARG A 278 -9.98 11.16 -10.78
CA ARG A 278 -9.44 11.77 -9.56
C ARG A 278 -8.51 12.96 -9.82
N GLN A 279 -7.76 12.95 -10.93
CA GLN A 279 -6.89 14.07 -11.31
C GLN A 279 -7.71 15.26 -11.81
N THR A 280 -8.75 15.04 -12.61
CA THR A 280 -9.66 16.10 -13.06
C THR A 280 -10.37 16.82 -11.91
N VAL A 281 -10.82 16.10 -10.88
CA VAL A 281 -11.48 16.72 -9.70
C VAL A 281 -10.49 17.52 -8.83
N ASN A 282 -9.23 17.08 -8.70
CA ASN A 282 -8.22 17.81 -7.92
C ASN A 282 -7.57 18.99 -8.69
N LEU A 283 -7.68 19.03 -10.02
CA LEU A 283 -7.20 20.15 -10.84
C LEU A 283 -8.26 21.25 -11.04
N ALA A 284 -9.54 20.93 -10.79
CA ALA A 284 -10.66 21.86 -10.88
C ALA A 284 -11.00 22.59 -9.57
N ALA A 285 -10.26 22.35 -8.48
CA ALA A 285 -10.44 22.93 -7.15
C ALA A 285 -9.15 23.64 -6.66
#